data_AF-A0A955C0Z7-F1
#
_entry.id   AF-A0A955C0Z7-F1
#
_cell.length_a   1.000
_cell.length_b   1.000
_cell.length_c   1.000
_cell.angle_alpha   90.00
_cell.angle_beta   90.00
_cell.angle_gamma   90.00
#
_symmetry.space_group_name_H-M   'P 1'
#
loop_
_entity.id
_entity.type
_entity.pdbx_description
1 polymer ?
#
loop_
_entity_poly.entity_id
_entity_poly.type
_entity_poly.pdbx_seq_one_letter_code
_entity_poly.pdbx_strand_id
1 'polypeptide(L)'
;MPLERLIFLGGILHFGILFASASVPHVLNWQAELRQLDPLFRQLIWVHGAFIVLVIVGFGLLSVWLPQELADGSPLARGVCLFIAVFWGTRLLVQLGYFDASVHLNKRWLRLGYHGLTCVFIYHATIYGWAAIFP
;
A
#
# COMPACT_ATOMS: atom_id res chain seq x y z
N MET A 1 -16.70 11.98 10.65
CA MET A 1 -16.86 11.87 9.18
C MET A 1 -17.54 10.54 8.91
N PRO A 2 -18.45 10.46 7.93
CA PRO A 2 -19.11 9.20 7.62
C PRO A 2 -18.12 8.23 6.95
N LEU A 3 -18.32 6.93 7.15
CA LEU A 3 -17.34 5.87 6.85
C LEU A 3 -16.97 5.86 5.36
N GLU A 4 -17.95 6.07 4.48
CA GLU A 4 -17.75 6.12 3.03
C GLU A 4 -16.76 7.21 2.61
N ARG A 5 -16.73 8.36 3.32
CA ARG A 5 -15.74 9.41 3.02
C ARG A 5 -14.33 9.02 3.44
N LEU A 6 -14.20 8.25 4.52
CA LEU A 6 -12.90 7.73 4.96
C LEU A 6 -12.39 6.66 4.00
N ILE A 7 -13.27 5.80 3.49
CA ILE A 7 -12.94 4.82 2.45
C ILE A 7 -12.54 5.54 1.16
N PHE A 8 -13.31 6.54 0.73
CA PHE A 8 -12.97 7.35 -0.44
C PHE A 8 -11.59 8.00 -0.32
N LEU A 9 -11.30 8.61 0.83
CA LEU A 9 -9.97 9.17 1.11
C LEU A 9 -8.88 8.08 1.09
N GLY A 10 -9.16 6.89 1.62
CA GLY A 10 -8.28 5.72 1.48
C GLY A 10 -8.01 5.37 0.02
N GLY A 11 -9.04 5.43 -0.83
CA GLY A 11 -8.89 5.27 -2.27
C GLY A 11 -7.89 6.26 -2.89
N ILE A 12 -8.00 7.55 -2.56
CA ILE A 12 -7.05 8.57 -3.01
C ILE A 12 -5.62 8.28 -2.48
N LEU A 13 -5.49 7.87 -1.23
CA LEU A 13 -4.21 7.55 -0.63
C LEU A 13 -3.53 6.34 -1.29
N HIS A 14 -4.27 5.32 -1.76
CA HIS A 14 -3.69 4.22 -2.55
C HIS A 14 -2.94 4.73 -3.78
N PHE A 15 -3.52 5.68 -4.52
CA PHE A 15 -2.84 6.29 -5.67
C PHE A 15 -1.61 7.11 -5.24
N GLY A 16 -1.66 7.76 -4.08
CA GLY A 16 -0.49 8.38 -3.45
C GLY A 16 0.68 7.39 -3.25
N ILE A 17 0.38 6.16 -2.83
CA ILE A 17 1.38 5.10 -2.65
C ILE A 17 2.00 4.69 -3.98
N LEU A 18 1.25 4.72 -5.08
CA LEU A 18 1.79 4.40 -6.42
C LEU A 18 2.88 5.39 -6.85
N PHE A 19 2.71 6.69 -6.56
CA PHE A 19 3.75 7.68 -6.83
C PHE A 19 5.03 7.39 -6.05
N ALA A 20 4.90 7.04 -4.77
CA ALA A 20 6.05 6.63 -3.98
C ALA A 20 6.68 5.33 -4.52
N SER A 21 5.85 4.37 -4.94
CA SER A 21 6.30 3.07 -5.48
C SER A 21 7.05 3.22 -6.80
N ALA A 22 6.62 4.13 -7.67
CA ALA A 22 7.31 4.46 -8.92
C ALA A 22 8.70 5.07 -8.69
N SER A 23 8.95 5.69 -7.54
CA SER A 23 10.27 6.25 -7.19
C SER A 23 11.28 5.19 -6.69
N VAL A 24 10.80 4.05 -6.18
CA VAL A 24 11.65 3.02 -5.55
C VAL A 24 12.75 2.50 -6.47
N PRO A 25 12.48 2.13 -7.75
CA PRO A 25 13.52 1.63 -8.63
C PRO A 25 14.67 2.62 -8.85
N HIS A 26 14.37 3.92 -8.83
CA HIS A 26 15.36 4.98 -8.98
C HIS A 26 16.13 5.22 -7.67
N VAL A 27 15.43 5.32 -6.54
CA VAL A 27 16.04 5.57 -5.22
C VAL A 27 17.00 4.46 -4.82
N LEU A 28 16.64 3.21 -5.11
CA LEU A 28 17.44 2.03 -4.76
C LEU A 28 18.39 1.59 -5.89
N ASN A 29 18.53 2.40 -6.95
CA ASN A 29 19.37 2.10 -8.11
C ASN A 29 19.21 0.66 -8.64
N TRP A 30 17.96 0.22 -8.83
CA TRP A 30 17.64 -1.16 -9.23
C TRP A 30 18.38 -1.59 -10.50
N GLN A 31 18.70 -0.65 -11.39
CA GLN A 31 19.49 -0.97 -12.57
C GLN A 31 20.88 -1.52 -12.24
N ALA A 32 21.56 -1.00 -11.22
CA ALA A 32 22.86 -1.50 -10.80
C ALA A 32 22.73 -2.73 -9.90
N GLU A 33 21.82 -2.70 -8.93
CA GLU A 33 21.65 -3.77 -7.95
C GLU A 33 21.11 -5.06 -8.60
N LEU A 34 20.07 -4.96 -9.43
CA LEU A 34 19.47 -6.13 -10.07
C LEU A 34 20.31 -6.70 -11.22
N ARG A 35 21.35 -6.00 -11.70
CA ARG A 35 22.28 -6.54 -12.71
C ARG A 35 23.17 -7.64 -12.13
N GLN A 36 23.39 -7.64 -10.83
CA GLN A 36 24.21 -8.64 -10.13
C GLN A 36 23.45 -9.96 -9.92
N LEU A 37 22.13 -9.95 -10.09
CA LEU A 37 21.27 -11.11 -9.94
C LEU A 37 21.16 -11.90 -11.24
N ASP A 38 20.83 -13.18 -11.11
CA ASP A 38 20.42 -14.02 -12.24
C ASP A 38 19.22 -13.36 -13.00
N PRO A 39 19.18 -13.44 -14.34
CA PRO A 39 18.10 -12.88 -15.13
C PRO A 39 16.70 -13.28 -14.67
N LEU A 40 16.51 -14.52 -14.21
CA LEU A 40 15.22 -15.02 -13.73
C LEU A 40 14.80 -14.29 -12.44
N PHE A 41 15.69 -14.14 -11.48
CA PHE A 41 15.38 -13.42 -10.23
C PHE A 41 15.08 -11.94 -10.48
N ARG A 42 15.80 -11.31 -11.43
CA ARG A 42 15.49 -9.93 -11.85
C ARG A 42 14.08 -9.82 -12.43
N GLN A 43 13.70 -10.73 -13.33
CA GLN A 43 12.34 -10.76 -13.89
C GLN A 43 11.29 -10.98 -12.81
N LEU A 44 11.58 -11.88 -11.85
CA LEU A 44 10.68 -12.18 -10.75
C LEU A 44 10.34 -10.95 -9.92
N ILE A 45 11.34 -10.12 -9.59
CA ILE A 45 11.15 -8.86 -8.84
C ILE A 45 10.24 -7.90 -9.61
N TRP A 46 10.43 -7.76 -10.93
CA TRP A 46 9.58 -6.91 -11.76
C TRP A 46 8.14 -7.40 -11.85
N VAL A 47 7.93 -8.71 -12.02
CA VAL A 47 6.59 -9.32 -12.09
C VAL A 47 5.84 -9.15 -10.77
N HIS A 48 6.48 -9.42 -9.64
CA HIS A 48 5.87 -9.22 -8.32
C HIS A 48 5.57 -7.74 -8.07
N GLY A 49 6.48 -6.84 -8.46
CA GLY A 49 6.25 -5.40 -8.40
C GLY A 49 5.02 -4.97 -9.20
N ALA A 50 4.87 -5.48 -10.43
CA ALA A 50 3.71 -5.20 -11.27
C ALA A 50 2.39 -5.71 -10.65
N PHE A 51 2.39 -6.91 -10.07
CA PHE A 51 1.22 -7.45 -9.37
C PHE A 51 0.85 -6.64 -8.13
N ILE A 52 1.84 -6.19 -7.34
CA ILE A 52 1.59 -5.31 -6.19
C ILE A 52 0.95 -4.00 -6.66
N VAL A 53 1.48 -3.37 -7.71
CA VAL A 53 0.90 -2.16 -8.30
C VAL A 53 -0.54 -2.40 -8.75
N LEU A 54 -0.81 -3.50 -9.44
CA LEU A 54 -2.16 -3.86 -9.90
C LEU A 54 -3.14 -4.00 -8.72
N VAL A 55 -2.73 -4.65 -7.64
CA VAL A 55 -3.55 -4.80 -6.43
C VAL A 55 -3.83 -3.45 -5.78
N ILE A 56 -2.83 -2.57 -5.65
CA ILE A 56 -2.99 -1.22 -5.09
C ILE A 56 -3.95 -0.39 -5.94
N VAL A 57 -3.84 -0.48 -7.27
CA VAL A 57 -4.78 0.15 -8.20
C VAL A 57 -6.19 -0.40 -7.96
N GLY A 58 -6.36 -1.72 -7.89
CA GLY A 58 -7.65 -2.35 -7.61
C GLY A 58 -8.30 -1.84 -6.32
N PHE A 59 -7.54 -1.81 -5.22
CA PHE A 59 -8.03 -1.27 -3.94
C PHE A 59 -8.39 0.21 -4.03
N GLY A 60 -7.55 1.02 -4.69
CA GLY A 60 -7.82 2.43 -4.92
C GLY A 60 -9.11 2.66 -5.71
N LEU A 61 -9.30 1.94 -6.81
CA LEU A 61 -10.48 2.04 -7.68
C LEU A 61 -11.76 1.62 -6.96
N LEU A 62 -11.75 0.48 -6.27
CA LEU A 62 -12.90 0.03 -5.47
C LEU A 62 -13.29 1.08 -4.42
N SER A 63 -12.30 1.68 -3.77
CA SER A 63 -12.53 2.64 -2.69
C SER A 63 -12.98 4.01 -3.17
N VAL A 64 -12.58 4.43 -4.38
CA VAL A 64 -13.02 5.69 -4.99
C VAL A 64 -14.42 5.56 -5.60
N TRP A 65 -14.71 4.45 -6.28
CA TRP A 65 -15.96 4.29 -7.02
C TRP A 65 -17.09 3.63 -6.24
N LEU A 66 -16.77 2.76 -5.29
CA LEU A 66 -17.75 2.01 -4.50
C LEU A 66 -17.61 2.25 -2.98
N PRO A 67 -17.43 3.51 -2.51
CA PRO A 67 -17.21 3.76 -1.08
C PRO A 67 -18.45 3.47 -0.23
N GLN A 68 -19.65 3.60 -0.78
CA GLN A 68 -20.90 3.35 -0.04
C GLN A 68 -21.12 1.85 0.15
N GLU A 69 -20.84 1.09 -0.89
CA GLU A 69 -20.93 -0.37 -0.97
C GLU A 69 -19.88 -1.00 -0.07
N LEU A 70 -18.66 -0.46 -0.02
CA LEU A 70 -17.65 -0.93 0.93
C LEU A 70 -17.99 -0.57 2.39
N ALA A 71 -18.84 0.43 2.61
CA ALA A 71 -19.34 0.83 3.93
C ALA A 71 -20.66 0.15 4.31
N ASP A 72 -21.30 -0.63 3.42
CA ASP A 72 -22.67 -1.11 3.60
C ASP A 72 -22.81 -2.26 4.62
N GLY A 73 -21.70 -2.84 5.06
CA GLY A 73 -21.66 -3.92 6.04
C GLY A 73 -22.08 -5.30 5.52
N SER A 74 -22.33 -5.43 4.22
CA SER A 74 -22.60 -6.72 3.58
C SER A 74 -21.43 -7.69 3.79
N PRO A 75 -21.66 -9.01 3.77
CA PRO A 75 -20.58 -9.99 3.89
C PRO A 75 -19.46 -9.78 2.87
N LEU A 76 -19.81 -9.37 1.64
CA LEU A 76 -18.84 -9.06 0.59
C LEU A 76 -18.00 -7.82 0.94
N ALA A 77 -18.66 -6.71 1.30
CA ALA A 77 -17.98 -5.48 1.71
C ALA A 77 -17.00 -5.73 2.85
N ARG A 78 -17.45 -6.45 3.87
CA ARG A 78 -16.61 -6.83 5.02
C ARG A 78 -15.43 -7.71 4.62
N GLY A 79 -15.64 -8.67 3.73
CA GLY A 79 -14.57 -9.52 3.21
C GLY A 79 -13.50 -8.73 2.44
N VAL A 80 -13.93 -7.80 1.57
CA VAL A 80 -13.01 -6.92 0.83
C VAL A 80 -12.27 -5.98 1.78
N CYS A 81 -12.97 -5.32 2.69
CA CYS A 81 -12.36 -4.44 3.68
C CYS A 81 -11.36 -5.18 4.58
N LEU A 82 -11.71 -6.39 5.05
CA LEU A 82 -10.80 -7.21 5.84
C LEU A 82 -9.54 -7.57 5.05
N PHE A 83 -9.68 -7.94 3.78
CA PHE A 83 -8.53 -8.26 2.94
C PHE A 83 -7.60 -7.05 2.75
N ILE A 84 -8.15 -5.87 2.48
CA ILE A 84 -7.38 -4.62 2.38
C ILE A 84 -6.66 -4.32 3.71
N ALA A 85 -7.37 -4.48 4.84
CA ALA A 85 -6.81 -4.24 6.17
C ALA A 85 -5.64 -5.19 6.48
N VAL A 86 -5.79 -6.49 6.19
CA VAL A 86 -4.75 -7.50 6.39
C VAL A 86 -3.55 -7.24 5.48
N PHE A 87 -3.78 -6.89 4.21
CA PHE A 87 -2.70 -6.55 3.27
C PHE A 87 -1.85 -5.39 3.81
N TRP A 88 -2.49 -4.27 4.18
CA TRP A 88 -1.77 -3.10 4.66
C TRP A 88 -1.20 -3.28 6.07
N GLY A 89 -1.89 -4.01 6.95
CA GLY A 89 -1.39 -4.40 8.27
C GLY A 89 -0.13 -5.25 8.17
N THR A 90 -0.12 -6.25 7.30
CA THR A 90 1.08 -7.07 7.03
C THR A 90 2.21 -6.20 6.46
N ARG A 91 1.91 -5.33 5.49
CA ARG A 91 2.89 -4.42 4.89
C ARG A 91 3.50 -3.46 5.91
N LEU A 92 2.71 -3.01 6.89
CA LEU A 92 3.17 -2.19 8.01
C LEU A 92 4.08 -2.98 8.96
N LEU A 93 3.70 -4.19 9.33
CA LEU A 93 4.52 -5.06 10.18
C LEU A 93 5.88 -5.36 9.53
N VAL A 94 5.91 -5.67 8.23
CA VAL A 94 7.14 -5.87 7.47
C VAL A 94 7.99 -4.59 7.46
N GLN A 95 7.37 -3.42 7.31
CA GLN A 95 8.10 -2.15 7.33
C GLN A 95 8.79 -1.85 8.65
N LEU A 96 8.13 -2.17 9.76
CA LEU A 96 8.62 -1.84 11.11
C LEU A 96 9.53 -2.93 11.68
N GLY A 97 9.28 -4.20 11.34
CA GLY A 97 9.96 -5.35 11.95
C GLY A 97 10.98 -6.06 11.07
N TYR A 98 10.94 -5.87 9.74
CA TYR A 98 11.81 -6.59 8.81
C TYR A 98 12.69 -5.68 7.95
N PHE A 99 12.15 -4.58 7.42
CA PHE A 99 12.93 -3.68 6.56
C PHE A 99 13.77 -2.67 7.35
N ASP A 100 15.09 -2.79 7.24
CA ASP A 100 16.01 -1.72 7.62
C ASP A 100 16.23 -0.75 6.44
N ALA A 101 15.45 0.33 6.42
CA ALA A 101 15.58 1.38 5.41
C ALA A 101 16.61 2.47 5.79
N SER A 102 17.20 2.43 7.00
CA SER A 102 17.97 3.53 7.58
C SER A 102 19.08 4.05 6.66
N VAL A 103 19.81 3.13 6.02
CA VAL A 103 20.92 3.41 5.09
C VAL A 103 20.47 4.22 3.86
N HIS A 104 19.20 4.11 3.45
CA HIS A 104 18.65 4.80 2.29
C HIS A 104 17.97 6.12 2.65
N LEU A 105 17.70 6.39 3.93
CA LEU A 105 16.97 7.56 4.42
C LEU A 105 17.84 8.81 4.62
N ASN A 106 18.85 9.00 3.77
CA ASN A 106 19.85 10.07 3.90
C ASN A 106 19.30 11.46 3.58
N LYS A 107 18.25 11.55 2.74
CA LYS A 107 17.63 12.81 2.33
C LYS A 107 16.37 13.09 3.15
N ARG A 108 16.12 14.36 3.49
CA ARG A 108 14.94 14.76 4.29
C ARG A 108 13.61 14.36 3.65
N TRP A 109 13.49 14.46 2.33
CA TRP A 109 12.28 14.07 1.60
C TRP A 109 12.04 12.54 1.62
N LEU A 110 13.10 11.73 1.64
CA LEU A 110 12.99 10.26 1.76
C LEU A 110 12.48 9.87 3.14
N ARG A 111 12.98 10.53 4.21
CA ARG A 111 12.44 10.36 5.57
C ARG A 111 10.98 10.77 5.65
N LEU A 112 10.62 11.92 5.09
CA LEU A 112 9.23 12.37 5.05
C LEU A 112 8.33 11.37 4.30
N GLY A 113 8.79 10.87 3.15
CA GLY A 113 8.07 9.85 2.39
C GLY A 113 7.90 8.55 3.17
N TYR A 114 8.94 8.06 3.85
CA TYR A 114 8.88 6.84 4.66
C TYR A 114 7.88 6.96 5.83
N HIS A 115 7.95 8.06 6.60
CA HIS A 115 6.99 8.28 7.68
C HIS A 115 5.58 8.56 7.16
N GLY A 116 5.45 9.30 6.05
CA GLY A 116 4.17 9.52 5.38
C GLY A 116 3.52 8.21 4.94
N LEU A 117 4.28 7.32 4.28
CA LEU A 117 3.82 5.98 3.93
C LEU A 117 3.43 5.16 5.15
N THR A 118 4.18 5.26 6.25
CA THR A 118 3.83 4.59 7.51
C THR A 118 2.47 5.04 8.01
N CYS A 119 2.22 6.35 8.06
CA CYS A 119 0.91 6.90 8.44
C CYS A 119 -0.20 6.43 7.50
N VAL A 120 0.07 6.38 6.20
CA VAL A 120 -0.90 5.88 5.21
C VAL A 120 -1.21 4.40 5.43
N PHE A 121 -0.22 3.55 5.75
CA PHE A 121 -0.47 2.13 5.99
C PHE A 121 -1.26 1.91 7.28
N ILE A 122 -0.96 2.67 8.34
CA ILE A 122 -1.76 2.68 9.58
C ILE A 122 -3.20 3.10 9.27
N TYR A 123 -3.39 4.14 8.46
CA TYR A 123 -4.72 4.59 8.05
C TYR A 123 -5.48 3.48 7.34
N HIS A 124 -4.88 2.81 6.35
CA HIS A 124 -5.55 1.73 5.63
C HIS A 124 -5.87 0.54 6.53
N ALA A 125 -4.93 0.10 7.36
CA ALA A 125 -5.16 -1.01 8.28
C ALA A 125 -6.30 -0.71 9.27
N THR A 126 -6.35 0.52 9.79
CA THR A 126 -7.36 0.91 10.78
C THR A 126 -8.74 1.16 10.18
N ILE A 127 -8.84 1.94 9.10
CA ILE A 127 -10.14 2.29 8.51
C ILE A 127 -10.82 1.08 7.88
N TYR A 128 -10.10 0.29 7.08
CA TYR A 128 -10.71 -0.91 6.47
C TYR A 128 -10.91 -2.02 7.50
N GLY A 129 -10.06 -2.11 8.53
CA GLY A 129 -10.26 -3.02 9.66
C GLY A 129 -11.52 -2.66 10.45
N TRP A 130 -11.75 -1.36 10.67
CA TRP A 130 -12.98 -0.86 11.27
C TRP A 130 -14.19 -1.20 10.40
N ALA A 131 -14.16 -0.87 9.11
CA ALA A 131 -15.25 -1.17 8.17
C ALA A 131 -15.59 -2.68 8.09
N ALA A 132 -14.60 -3.55 8.29
CA ALA A 132 -14.81 -5.00 8.29
C ALA A 132 -15.52 -5.53 9.55
N ILE A 133 -15.35 -4.86 10.70
CA ILE A 133 -15.84 -5.31 12.01
C ILE A 133 -17.11 -4.56 12.43
N PHE A 134 -17.12 -3.24 12.24
CA PHE A 134 -18.14 -2.30 12.68
C PHE A 134 -18.65 -1.47 11.49
N PRO A 135 -19.60 -1.99 10.70
CA PRO A 135 -20.21 -1.26 9.61
C PRO A 135 -21.05 -0.07 10.11
#